data_AF-A0AA35ZC02-F1
#
_entry.id   AF-A0AA35ZC02-F1
#
_cell.length_a   1.000
_cell.length_b   1.000
_cell.length_c   1.000
_cell.angle_alpha   90.00
_cell.angle_beta   90.00
_cell.angle_gamma   90.00
#
_symmetry.space_group_name_H-M   'P 1'
#
loop_
_entity.id
_entity.type
_entity.pdbx_description
1 polymer ?
#
loop_
_entity_poly.entity_id
_entity_poly.type
_entity_poly.pdbx_seq_one_letter_code
_entity_poly.pdbx_strand_id
1 'polypeptide(L)'
;MKGVGGRFFAKLKSISTNVKQGLVLPTVISDIKNEENGRAPMISLEEIIEKNVPDSVEFEEKCPPGGSDAVILYTTSLRGIRKTFEDCNTIRFLLGSFRVSYDERDVSMHMEFREELWRTLGGRVIPPRLFIKGRHIGGVEEVVGLHEQGKLIDLLNGIPRSPTTAPCKGCGGIRFRICFSCNGSRKVVSEETDDDHSDHSDTPLPISCVECNENGLTKCQVCF
;
A
#
# COMPACT_ATOMS: atom_id res chain seq x y z
N MET A 1 31.53 33.14 58.70
CA MET A 1 31.26 31.69 58.54
C MET A 1 30.22 31.51 57.45
N LYS A 2 30.58 30.77 56.37
CA LYS A 2 29.72 30.27 55.26
C LYS A 2 29.10 31.37 54.37
N GLY A 3 29.21 31.44 53.04
CA GLY A 3 29.82 30.60 52.01
C GLY A 3 29.38 31.15 50.63
N VAL A 4 30.37 31.56 49.82
CA VAL A 4 30.55 31.49 48.35
C VAL A 4 29.36 31.64 47.36
N GLY A 5 29.59 32.51 46.35
CA GLY A 5 29.24 32.29 44.93
C GLY A 5 28.03 33.09 44.44
N GLY A 6 28.06 33.92 43.40
CA GLY A 6 28.96 34.02 42.24
C GLY A 6 28.07 34.21 41.01
N ARG A 7 27.89 35.46 40.56
CA ARG A 7 27.15 35.78 39.32
C ARG A 7 27.96 35.28 38.12
N PHE A 8 27.36 34.43 37.30
CA PHE A 8 27.90 34.05 35.99
C PHE A 8 26.82 34.18 34.93
N PHE A 9 26.96 35.22 34.10
CA PHE A 9 26.42 35.24 32.74
C PHE A 9 27.33 34.35 31.89
N ALA A 10 26.82 33.23 31.39
CA ALA A 10 27.53 32.38 30.44
C ALA A 10 26.91 32.52 29.04
N LYS A 11 27.75 32.96 28.12
CA LYS A 11 27.50 33.16 26.69
C LYS A 11 27.58 31.81 25.97
N LEU A 12 26.73 31.66 24.94
CA LEU A 12 26.69 30.61 23.91
C LEU A 12 28.05 29.97 23.59
N LYS A 13 28.10 28.63 23.59
CA LYS A 13 28.97 27.81 22.74
C LYS A 13 28.24 26.52 22.37
N SER A 14 27.99 26.35 21.08
CA SER A 14 27.66 25.07 20.45
C SER A 14 28.88 24.16 20.60
N ILE A 15 28.72 22.99 21.21
CA ILE A 15 29.73 21.93 21.20
C ILE A 15 29.04 20.59 20.91
N SER A 16 29.52 20.01 19.82
CA SER A 16 29.35 18.66 19.30
C SER A 16 29.74 17.55 20.28
N THR A 17 28.99 16.43 20.27
CA THR A 17 29.51 15.05 20.42
C THR A 17 28.42 14.05 19.97
N ASN A 18 28.60 13.35 18.86
CA ASN A 18 29.21 12.01 18.70
C ASN A 18 28.24 10.84 18.94
N VAL A 19 27.79 10.20 17.86
CA VAL A 19 27.60 8.74 17.80
C VAL A 19 28.25 8.25 16.51
N LYS A 20 29.27 7.42 16.68
CA LYS A 20 30.07 6.78 15.63
C LYS A 20 29.40 5.49 15.14
N GLN A 21 29.89 5.05 13.99
CA GLN A 21 29.74 3.75 13.31
C GLN A 21 28.52 3.68 12.40
N GLY A 22 28.64 3.58 11.08
CA GLY A 22 29.81 3.48 10.22
C GLY A 22 29.32 3.06 8.83
N LEU A 23 29.89 3.65 7.78
CA LEU A 23 30.04 3.04 6.46
C LEU A 23 30.96 3.95 5.65
N VAL A 24 32.02 3.33 5.14
CA VAL A 24 33.21 3.94 4.56
C VAL A 24 32.88 4.30 3.12
N LEU A 25 32.96 5.58 2.76
CA LEU A 25 33.03 6.01 1.36
C LEU A 25 34.49 5.89 0.91
N PRO A 26 34.82 5.10 -0.13
CA PRO A 26 36.19 5.03 -0.61
C PRO A 26 36.56 6.32 -1.35
N THR A 27 37.44 7.08 -0.74
CA THR A 27 38.26 8.11 -1.37
C THR A 27 39.20 7.44 -2.37
N VAL A 28 39.07 7.73 -3.66
CA VAL A 28 40.12 7.43 -4.66
C VAL A 28 40.12 8.48 -5.76
N ILE A 29 40.74 9.63 -5.50
CA ILE A 29 41.50 10.38 -6.51
C ILE A 29 42.71 11.00 -5.82
N SER A 30 43.88 10.39 -5.98
CA SER A 30 45.17 11.08 -6.18
C SER A 30 46.30 10.06 -6.26
N ASP A 31 46.53 9.56 -7.48
CA ASP A 31 47.86 9.21 -7.97
C ASP A 31 47.82 9.25 -9.50
N ILE A 32 47.75 10.48 -10.05
CA ILE A 32 48.16 10.72 -11.44
C ILE A 32 49.58 11.27 -11.35
N LYS A 33 50.56 10.35 -11.38
CA LYS A 33 51.92 10.72 -11.81
C LYS A 33 51.88 10.90 -13.32
N ASN A 34 52.22 12.10 -13.76
CA ASN A 34 52.52 12.44 -15.14
C ASN A 34 53.59 11.50 -15.69
N GLU A 35 53.36 10.93 -16.87
CA GLU A 35 54.38 10.79 -17.91
C GLU A 35 53.68 10.63 -19.28
N GLU A 36 54.30 11.26 -20.27
CA GLU A 36 53.74 11.73 -21.54
C GLU A 36 53.59 10.59 -22.56
N ASN A 37 52.49 10.59 -23.34
CA ASN A 37 52.49 10.66 -24.82
C ASN A 37 51.08 10.33 -25.39
N GLY A 38 50.51 11.25 -26.19
CA GLY A 38 49.56 10.95 -27.26
C GLY A 38 48.09 10.61 -26.91
N ARG A 39 47.25 11.67 -26.85
CA ARG A 39 45.78 11.67 -27.07
C ARG A 39 44.93 10.71 -26.20
N ALA A 40 44.57 11.16 -24.99
CA ALA A 40 43.46 10.57 -24.24
C ALA A 40 42.10 10.87 -24.93
N PRO A 41 41.16 9.92 -25.00
CA PRO A 41 39.85 10.17 -25.59
C PRO A 41 39.08 11.15 -24.70
N MET A 42 38.39 12.12 -25.31
CA MET A 42 37.31 12.83 -24.63
C MET A 42 36.24 11.79 -24.32
N ILE A 43 36.19 11.30 -23.09
CA ILE A 43 35.03 10.59 -22.59
C ILE A 43 33.90 11.62 -22.64
N SER A 44 32.89 11.36 -23.46
CA SER A 44 31.81 12.31 -23.67
C SER A 44 31.10 12.58 -22.33
N LEU A 45 30.60 13.81 -22.15
CA LEU A 45 29.74 14.10 -21.00
C LEU A 45 28.55 13.11 -20.93
N GLU A 46 28.12 12.59 -22.07
CA GLU A 46 27.09 11.56 -22.21
C GLU A 46 27.46 10.24 -21.51
N GLU A 47 28.71 9.78 -21.58
CA GLU A 47 29.17 8.54 -20.91
C GLU A 47 29.28 8.66 -19.38
N ILE A 48 29.46 9.89 -18.86
CA ILE A 48 29.49 10.15 -17.41
C ILE A 48 28.07 10.26 -16.84
N ILE A 49 27.10 10.72 -17.66
CA ILE A 49 25.70 10.83 -17.29
C ILE A 49 25.05 9.44 -17.19
N GLU A 50 25.34 8.50 -18.10
CA GLU A 50 24.78 7.14 -18.02
C GLU A 50 25.28 6.33 -16.81
N LYS A 51 26.50 6.59 -16.32
CA LYS A 51 27.05 5.89 -15.15
C LYS A 51 26.66 6.52 -13.80
N ASN A 52 25.96 7.65 -13.81
CA ASN A 52 25.49 8.35 -12.62
C ASN A 52 23.97 8.63 -12.67
N VAL A 53 23.17 7.63 -13.02
CA VAL A 53 21.72 7.64 -12.74
C VAL A 53 21.41 6.71 -11.56
N PRO A 54 21.64 7.12 -10.30
CA PRO A 54 21.07 6.41 -9.17
C PRO A 54 19.63 6.89 -8.99
N ASP A 55 18.68 6.40 -9.79
CA ASP A 55 17.27 6.61 -9.42
C ASP A 55 16.24 5.58 -9.90
N SER A 56 16.66 4.37 -10.27
CA SER A 56 15.71 3.25 -10.28
C SER A 56 15.52 2.78 -8.85
N VAL A 57 14.53 3.34 -8.15
CA VAL A 57 14.05 2.76 -6.89
C VAL A 57 13.57 1.35 -7.21
N GLU A 58 14.36 0.34 -6.86
CA GLU A 58 14.00 -1.07 -7.03
C GLU A 58 12.98 -1.44 -5.95
N PHE A 59 11.75 -1.67 -6.36
CA PHE A 59 10.68 -2.17 -5.49
C PHE A 59 10.61 -3.69 -5.54
N GLU A 60 10.36 -4.32 -4.39
CA GLU A 60 10.22 -5.77 -4.30
C GLU A 60 9.05 -6.26 -5.18
N GLU A 61 9.33 -7.24 -6.05
CA GLU A 61 8.32 -7.86 -6.90
C GLU A 61 7.47 -8.83 -6.09
N LYS A 62 6.30 -8.36 -5.67
CA LYS A 62 5.31 -9.09 -4.89
C LYS A 62 3.93 -8.82 -5.49
N CYS A 63 3.57 -9.65 -6.47
CA CYS A 63 2.36 -9.42 -7.23
C CYS A 63 1.14 -10.08 -6.56
N PRO A 64 0.18 -9.30 -6.02
CA PRO A 64 -1.10 -9.87 -5.64
C PRO A 64 -1.87 -10.36 -6.88
N PRO A 65 -2.82 -11.30 -6.73
CA PRO A 65 -3.67 -11.76 -7.82
C PRO A 65 -4.31 -10.61 -8.61
N GLY A 66 -4.12 -10.60 -9.94
CA GLY A 66 -4.62 -9.53 -10.82
C GLY A 66 -3.85 -8.20 -10.75
N GLY A 67 -2.69 -8.18 -10.06
CA GLY A 67 -1.91 -6.96 -9.83
C GLY A 67 -0.84 -6.62 -10.87
N SER A 68 -0.57 -7.49 -11.86
CA SER A 68 0.60 -7.37 -12.76
C SER A 68 0.65 -6.06 -13.55
N ASP A 69 -0.51 -5.56 -13.99
CA ASP A 69 -0.63 -4.30 -14.75
C ASP A 69 -1.59 -3.29 -14.09
N ALA A 70 -1.92 -3.51 -12.81
CA ALA A 70 -2.91 -2.72 -12.07
C ALA A 70 -2.31 -2.05 -10.83
N VAL A 71 -3.04 -1.08 -10.29
CA VAL A 71 -2.81 -0.52 -8.96
C VAL A 71 -3.74 -1.25 -7.99
N ILE A 72 -3.17 -1.92 -7.00
CA ILE A 72 -3.93 -2.62 -5.95
C ILE A 72 -3.65 -1.91 -4.63
N LEU A 73 -4.72 -1.46 -3.96
CA LEU A 73 -4.63 -0.82 -2.66
C LEU A 73 -5.38 -1.68 -1.63
N TYR A 74 -4.65 -2.25 -0.69
CA TYR A 74 -5.26 -2.87 0.47
C TYR A 74 -5.53 -1.83 1.54
N THR A 75 -6.75 -1.82 2.06
CA THR A 75 -7.20 -0.87 3.09
C THR A 75 -7.98 -1.57 4.19
N THR A 76 -8.37 -0.81 5.20
CA THR A 76 -9.48 -1.16 6.09
C THR A 76 -10.42 0.04 6.21
N SER A 77 -11.74 -0.22 6.27
CA SER A 77 -12.74 0.82 6.58
C SER A 77 -13.06 0.90 8.07
N LEU A 78 -12.57 -0.05 8.88
CA LEU A 78 -12.73 -0.02 10.33
C LEU A 78 -12.03 1.19 10.94
N ARG A 79 -12.74 1.90 11.82
CA ARG A 79 -12.25 3.10 12.50
C ARG A 79 -11.65 2.82 13.88
N GLY A 80 -11.44 1.54 14.22
CA GLY A 80 -10.93 1.13 15.54
C GLY A 80 -9.53 1.66 15.84
N ILE A 81 -8.68 1.78 14.81
CA ILE A 81 -7.36 2.42 14.91
C ILE A 81 -7.39 3.67 14.05
N ARG A 82 -7.54 4.84 14.69
CA ARG A 82 -7.69 6.12 14.00
C ARG A 82 -6.56 6.39 13.02
N LYS A 83 -5.30 6.19 13.43
CA LYS A 83 -4.13 6.38 12.55
C LYS A 83 -4.25 5.54 11.27
N THR A 84 -4.52 4.24 11.39
CA THR A 84 -4.68 3.35 10.23
C THR A 84 -5.79 3.80 9.28
N PHE A 85 -6.92 4.26 9.83
CA PHE A 85 -8.02 4.77 9.02
C PHE A 85 -7.64 6.04 8.25
N GLU A 86 -6.95 6.97 8.92
CA GLU A 86 -6.43 8.20 8.31
C GLU A 86 -5.38 7.88 7.24
N ASP A 87 -4.44 6.98 7.54
CA ASP A 87 -3.38 6.53 6.63
C ASP A 87 -3.99 5.92 5.34
N CYS A 88 -5.04 5.09 5.46
CA CYS A 88 -5.76 4.57 4.30
C CYS A 88 -6.41 5.69 3.47
N ASN A 89 -7.03 6.69 4.11
CA ASN A 89 -7.65 7.82 3.42
C ASN A 89 -6.63 8.72 2.72
N THR A 90 -5.43 8.87 3.29
CA THR A 90 -4.32 9.60 2.65
C THR A 90 -3.97 8.99 1.31
N ILE A 91 -3.77 7.66 1.24
CA ILE A 91 -3.46 7.00 -0.04
C ILE A 91 -4.64 7.08 -1.01
N ARG A 92 -5.88 6.88 -0.54
CA ARG A 92 -7.08 7.06 -1.39
C ARG A 92 -7.13 8.46 -2.00
N PHE A 93 -6.84 9.49 -1.20
CA PHE A 93 -6.81 10.87 -1.66
C PHE A 93 -5.72 11.10 -2.72
N LEU A 94 -4.52 10.56 -2.52
CA LEU A 94 -3.44 10.65 -3.49
C LEU A 94 -3.80 9.95 -4.81
N LEU A 95 -4.25 8.70 -4.78
CA LEU A 95 -4.65 7.99 -6.00
C LEU A 95 -5.81 8.71 -6.71
N GLY A 96 -6.75 9.26 -5.94
CA GLY A 96 -7.85 10.09 -6.45
C GLY A 96 -7.38 11.38 -7.12
N SER A 97 -6.34 12.04 -6.60
CA SER A 97 -5.79 13.27 -7.19
C SER A 97 -5.08 13.00 -8.52
N PHE A 98 -4.41 11.86 -8.66
CA PHE A 98 -3.83 11.39 -9.93
C PHE A 98 -4.88 10.86 -10.92
N ARG A 99 -6.12 10.62 -10.46
CA ARG A 99 -7.23 10.06 -11.26
C ARG A 99 -6.87 8.74 -11.93
N VAL A 100 -6.07 7.91 -11.28
CA VAL A 100 -5.73 6.56 -11.75
C VAL A 100 -6.81 5.56 -11.35
N SER A 101 -7.06 4.56 -12.18
CA SER A 101 -7.88 3.41 -11.80
C SER A 101 -7.10 2.51 -10.85
N TYR A 102 -7.73 2.10 -9.74
CA TYR A 102 -7.14 1.16 -8.80
C TYR A 102 -8.20 0.22 -8.24
N ASP A 103 -7.80 -1.01 -7.90
CA ASP A 103 -8.62 -1.99 -7.20
C ASP A 103 -8.40 -1.85 -5.70
N GLU A 104 -9.44 -1.40 -4.99
CA GLU A 104 -9.42 -1.30 -3.53
C GLU A 104 -9.86 -2.62 -2.90
N ARG A 105 -9.01 -3.16 -2.04
CA ARG A 105 -9.22 -4.42 -1.32
C ARG A 105 -9.35 -4.15 0.17
N ASP A 106 -10.58 -4.02 0.64
CA ASP A 106 -10.85 -3.82 2.07
C ASP A 106 -10.76 -5.14 2.83
N VAL A 107 -9.70 -5.29 3.62
CA VAL A 107 -9.40 -6.51 4.41
C VAL A 107 -10.37 -6.73 5.56
N SER A 108 -11.20 -5.73 5.90
CA SER A 108 -12.29 -5.86 6.88
C SER A 108 -13.60 -6.30 6.26
N MET A 109 -13.80 -6.06 4.96
CA MET A 109 -15.01 -6.44 4.23
C MET A 109 -14.93 -7.85 3.66
N HIS A 110 -13.71 -8.37 3.43
CA HIS A 110 -13.50 -9.70 2.88
C HIS A 110 -12.20 -10.34 3.39
N MET A 111 -12.34 -11.47 4.06
CA MET A 111 -11.26 -12.22 4.69
C MET A 111 -10.24 -12.73 3.67
N GLU A 112 -10.66 -13.09 2.46
CA GLU A 112 -9.75 -13.53 1.41
C GLU A 112 -8.74 -12.44 1.06
N PHE A 113 -9.14 -11.16 1.02
CA PHE A 113 -8.19 -10.06 0.81
C PHE A 113 -7.18 -9.92 1.95
N ARG A 114 -7.60 -10.18 3.19
CA ARG A 114 -6.68 -10.19 4.34
C ARG A 114 -5.66 -11.31 4.21
N GLU A 115 -6.12 -12.52 3.90
CA GLU A 115 -5.26 -13.69 3.74
C GLU A 115 -4.32 -13.56 2.54
N GLU A 116 -4.83 -13.03 1.43
CA GLU A 116 -4.07 -12.70 0.23
C GLU A 116 -2.95 -11.71 0.53
N LEU A 117 -3.25 -10.61 1.23
CA LEU A 117 -2.24 -9.63 1.63
C LEU A 117 -1.15 -10.27 2.48
N TRP A 118 -1.53 -11.06 3.49
CA TRP A 118 -0.59 -11.72 4.38
C TRP A 118 0.27 -12.75 3.67
N ARG A 119 -0.32 -13.51 2.74
CA ARG A 119 0.41 -14.48 1.91
C ARG A 119 1.40 -13.78 0.99
N THR A 120 0.99 -12.68 0.36
CA THR A 120 1.81 -11.90 -0.58
C THR A 120 3.03 -11.28 0.13
N LEU A 121 2.85 -10.78 1.36
CA LEU A 121 3.92 -10.14 2.12
C LEU A 121 4.68 -11.08 3.08
N GLY A 122 4.26 -12.35 3.19
CA GLY A 122 4.92 -13.37 4.02
C GLY A 122 4.68 -13.20 5.53
N GLY A 123 3.62 -12.50 5.94
CA GLY A 123 3.35 -12.25 7.36
C GLY A 123 2.11 -11.39 7.61
N ARG A 124 1.78 -11.21 8.89
CA ARG A 124 0.68 -10.31 9.28
C ARG A 124 1.11 -8.87 9.03
N VAL A 125 0.37 -8.19 8.16
CA VAL A 125 0.61 -6.79 7.81
C VAL A 125 -0.63 -5.96 8.08
N ILE A 126 -0.41 -4.72 8.51
CA ILE A 126 -1.45 -3.73 8.78
C ILE A 126 -1.59 -2.84 7.53
N PRO A 127 -2.82 -2.60 7.05
CA PRO A 127 -3.09 -1.63 5.99
C PRO A 127 -2.71 -0.18 6.38
N PRO A 128 -2.55 0.74 5.42
CA PRO A 128 -2.67 0.50 3.99
C PRO A 128 -1.43 -0.17 3.40
N ARG A 129 -1.61 -0.90 2.29
CA ARG A 129 -0.49 -1.42 1.47
C ARG A 129 -0.78 -1.21 -0.01
N LEU A 130 0.13 -0.53 -0.69
CA LEU A 130 0.00 -0.19 -2.10
C LEU A 130 0.92 -1.06 -2.96
N PHE A 131 0.34 -1.58 -4.05
CA PHE A 131 1.04 -2.30 -5.09
C PHE A 131 0.77 -1.63 -6.44
N ILE A 132 1.81 -1.50 -7.26
CA ILE A 132 1.72 -0.92 -8.60
C ILE A 132 2.42 -1.85 -9.57
N LYS A 133 1.68 -2.40 -10.54
CA LYS A 133 2.22 -3.30 -11.58
C LYS A 133 3.05 -4.44 -11.00
N GLY A 134 2.46 -5.19 -10.07
CA GLY A 134 3.08 -6.32 -9.39
C GLY A 134 4.17 -5.99 -8.37
N ARG A 135 4.51 -4.71 -8.15
CA ARG A 135 5.55 -4.30 -7.21
C ARG A 135 4.97 -3.75 -5.92
N HIS A 136 5.55 -4.13 -4.79
CA HIS A 136 5.16 -3.62 -3.47
C HIS A 136 5.81 -2.26 -3.21
N ILE A 137 4.98 -1.21 -3.12
CA ILE A 137 5.45 0.17 -2.93
C ILE A 137 5.62 0.51 -1.46
N GLY A 138 4.71 0.03 -0.61
CA GLY A 138 4.78 0.23 0.84
C GLY A 138 3.47 0.66 1.49
N GLY A 139 3.58 1.25 2.68
CA GLY A 139 2.51 1.85 3.44
C GLY A 139 2.34 3.33 3.12
N VAL A 140 1.72 4.09 4.02
CA VAL A 140 1.44 5.50 3.78
C VAL A 140 2.71 6.34 3.77
N GLU A 141 3.66 6.05 4.67
CA GLU A 141 4.88 6.83 4.82
C GLU A 141 5.75 6.74 3.55
N GLU A 142 5.92 5.55 2.98
CA GLU A 142 6.68 5.36 1.74
C GLU A 142 5.98 6.00 0.54
N VAL A 143 4.65 5.84 0.43
CA VAL A 143 3.87 6.39 -0.69
C VAL A 143 3.85 7.93 -0.66
N VAL A 144 3.69 8.53 0.52
CA VAL A 144 3.75 9.99 0.69
C VAL A 144 5.16 10.49 0.37
N GLY A 145 6.21 9.80 0.85
CA GLY A 145 7.58 10.17 0.53
C GLY A 145 7.87 10.16 -0.98
N LEU A 146 7.35 9.16 -1.71
CA LEU A 146 7.46 9.11 -3.18
C LEU A 146 6.66 10.21 -3.87
N HIS A 147 5.51 10.59 -3.31
CA HIS A 147 4.71 11.71 -3.83
C HIS A 147 5.45 13.04 -3.68
N GLU A 148 6.02 13.31 -2.50
CA GLU A 148 6.77 14.53 -2.20
C GLU A 148 8.03 14.66 -3.06
N GLN A 149 8.66 13.53 -3.41
CA GLN A 149 9.80 13.47 -4.33
C GLN A 149 9.39 13.55 -5.81
N GLY A 150 8.10 13.55 -6.13
CA GLY A 150 7.60 13.52 -7.51
C GLY A 150 7.69 12.17 -8.21
N LYS A 151 8.25 11.13 -7.59
CA LYS A 151 8.49 9.80 -8.20
C LYS A 151 7.25 8.94 -8.34
N LEU A 152 6.21 9.21 -7.54
CA LEU A 152 4.97 8.43 -7.59
C LEU A 152 4.27 8.52 -8.96
N ILE A 153 4.38 9.66 -9.65
CA ILE A 153 3.77 9.83 -10.97
C ILE A 153 4.40 8.91 -12.01
N ASP A 154 5.72 8.68 -11.90
CA ASP A 154 6.45 7.82 -12.82
C ASP A 154 6.05 6.36 -12.68
N LEU A 155 5.79 5.92 -11.44
CA LEU A 155 5.28 4.57 -11.16
C LEU A 155 3.87 4.37 -11.72
N LEU A 156 3.05 5.42 -11.69
CA LEU A 156 1.67 5.40 -12.18
C LEU A 156 1.56 5.56 -13.71
N ASN A 157 2.66 5.87 -14.41
CA ASN A 157 2.62 6.01 -15.87
C ASN A 157 2.12 4.73 -16.55
N GLY A 158 1.20 4.87 -17.49
CA GLY A 158 0.58 3.75 -18.21
C GLY A 158 -0.55 3.05 -17.45
N ILE A 159 -0.87 3.45 -16.22
CA ILE A 159 -2.09 3.00 -15.54
C ILE A 159 -3.30 3.72 -16.17
N PRO A 160 -4.40 3.02 -16.48
CA PRO A 160 -5.62 3.65 -16.99
C PRO A 160 -6.15 4.72 -16.04
N ARG A 161 -6.75 5.77 -16.59
CA ARG A 161 -7.38 6.81 -15.78
C ARG A 161 -8.78 6.38 -15.37
N SER A 162 -9.18 6.71 -14.15
CA SER A 162 -10.56 6.51 -13.70
C SER A 162 -11.49 7.40 -14.53
N PRO A 163 -12.55 6.85 -15.14
CA PRO A 163 -13.47 7.61 -15.99
C PRO A 163 -14.33 8.60 -15.19
N THR A 164 -14.46 8.40 -13.87
CA THR A 164 -15.23 9.29 -13.00
C THR A 164 -14.66 9.34 -11.58
N THR A 165 -14.83 10.49 -10.93
CA THR A 165 -14.59 10.67 -9.49
C THR A 165 -15.84 10.41 -8.64
N ALA A 166 -17.00 10.19 -9.28
CA ALA A 166 -18.24 9.95 -8.58
C ALA A 166 -18.24 8.54 -7.94
N PRO A 167 -18.78 8.38 -6.72
CA PRO A 167 -18.99 7.07 -6.13
C PRO A 167 -19.86 6.18 -7.03
N CYS A 168 -19.61 4.87 -7.01
CA CYS A 168 -20.40 3.90 -7.77
C CYS A 168 -21.89 4.01 -7.41
N LYS A 169 -22.78 4.12 -8.41
CA LYS A 169 -24.24 4.18 -8.20
C LYS A 169 -24.81 2.91 -7.57
N GLY A 170 -24.11 1.78 -7.67
CA GLY A 170 -24.57 0.48 -7.14
C GLY A 170 -24.16 0.23 -5.69
N CYS A 171 -22.94 0.61 -5.30
CA CYS A 171 -22.40 0.31 -3.96
C CYS A 171 -21.89 1.56 -3.22
N GLY A 172 -22.11 2.77 -3.73
CA GLY A 172 -21.62 4.00 -3.09
C GLY A 172 -20.09 4.09 -2.97
N GLY A 173 -19.34 3.31 -3.76
CA GLY A 173 -17.87 3.28 -3.74
C GLY A 173 -17.25 2.24 -2.79
N ILE A 174 -18.02 1.51 -1.99
CA ILE A 174 -17.47 0.51 -1.05
C ILE A 174 -17.19 -0.89 -1.67
N ARG A 175 -17.34 -1.03 -3.00
CA ARG A 175 -17.11 -2.24 -3.82
C ARG A 175 -17.91 -3.51 -3.47
N PHE A 176 -18.68 -3.50 -2.39
CA PHE A 176 -19.53 -4.60 -1.94
C PHE A 176 -21.00 -4.19 -1.80
N ARG A 177 -21.92 -5.16 -1.89
CA ARG A 177 -23.35 -5.02 -1.61
C ARG A 177 -23.82 -6.12 -0.68
N ILE A 178 -24.88 -5.86 0.08
CA ILE A 178 -25.55 -6.88 0.88
C ILE A 178 -26.03 -8.00 -0.06
N CYS A 179 -25.83 -9.26 0.33
CA CYS A 179 -26.30 -10.41 -0.42
C CYS A 179 -27.83 -10.41 -0.47
N PHE A 180 -28.39 -10.50 -1.67
CA PHE A 180 -29.84 -10.53 -1.87
C PHE A 180 -30.47 -11.86 -1.45
N SER A 181 -29.75 -12.97 -1.64
CA SER A 181 -30.27 -14.31 -1.38
C SER A 181 -30.42 -14.61 0.11
N CYS A 182 -29.54 -14.06 0.96
CA CYS A 182 -29.60 -14.25 2.42
C CYS A 182 -29.86 -12.96 3.22
N ASN A 183 -30.07 -11.83 2.54
CA ASN A 183 -30.22 -10.50 3.15
C ASN A 183 -29.08 -10.15 4.14
N GLY A 184 -27.87 -10.61 3.86
CA GLY A 184 -26.69 -10.42 4.72
C GLY A 184 -26.63 -11.32 5.96
N SER A 185 -27.63 -12.15 6.23
CA SER A 185 -27.65 -13.05 7.40
C SER A 185 -26.69 -14.24 7.28
N ARG A 186 -26.20 -14.50 6.06
CA ARG A 186 -25.43 -15.69 5.68
C ARG A 186 -26.19 -17.01 5.89
N LYS A 187 -27.51 -16.96 6.06
CA LYS A 187 -28.37 -18.13 6.24
C LYS A 187 -29.47 -18.17 5.18
N VAL A 188 -29.70 -19.35 4.61
CA VAL A 188 -30.81 -19.64 3.70
C VAL A 188 -31.49 -20.93 4.17
N VAL A 189 -32.77 -21.07 3.91
CA VAL A 189 -33.52 -22.30 4.22
C VAL A 189 -33.45 -23.20 3.00
N SER A 190 -33.04 -24.46 3.17
CA SER A 190 -33.06 -25.43 2.08
C SER A 190 -34.51 -25.80 1.77
N GLU A 191 -34.94 -25.55 0.54
CA GLU A 191 -36.18 -26.10 -0.02
C GLU A 191 -35.95 -27.59 -0.35
N GLU A 192 -35.68 -28.41 0.65
CA GLU A 192 -35.79 -29.86 0.46
C GLU A 192 -37.28 -30.18 0.47
N THR A 193 -37.79 -30.54 -0.71
CA THR A 193 -39.18 -30.96 -0.93
C THR A 193 -39.42 -32.27 -0.21
N ASP A 194 -40.18 -32.21 0.89
CA ASP A 194 -40.73 -33.37 1.59
C ASP A 194 -41.76 -34.11 0.71
N ASP A 195 -41.29 -34.89 -0.26
CA ASP A 195 -42.04 -35.99 -0.87
C ASP A 195 -41.80 -37.26 -0.03
N ASP A 196 -42.23 -37.30 1.24
CA ASP A 196 -42.85 -38.48 1.86
C ASP A 196 -43.10 -38.28 3.37
N HIS A 197 -44.38 -38.35 3.73
CA HIS A 197 -44.94 -38.80 5.00
C HIS A 197 -44.01 -38.96 6.24
N SER A 198 -43.97 -37.96 7.13
CA SER A 198 -44.11 -38.22 8.58
C SER A 198 -44.40 -36.98 9.41
N ASP A 199 -45.31 -37.20 10.35
CA ASP A 199 -45.66 -36.39 11.52
C ASP A 199 -44.40 -36.08 12.37
N HIS A 200 -43.98 -34.81 12.45
CA HIS A 200 -43.30 -34.13 13.58
C HIS A 200 -42.70 -32.79 13.11
N SER A 201 -42.49 -31.86 14.03
CA SER A 201 -42.19 -30.44 13.83
C SER A 201 -40.80 -30.14 13.25
N ASP A 202 -40.50 -30.58 12.03
CA ASP A 202 -39.21 -30.36 11.39
C ASP A 202 -39.20 -29.01 10.67
N THR A 203 -38.74 -27.98 11.38
CA THR A 203 -38.42 -26.70 10.74
C THR A 203 -37.10 -26.87 9.99
N PRO A 204 -37.03 -26.68 8.66
CA PRO A 204 -35.82 -26.91 7.90
C PRO A 204 -34.66 -26.05 8.44
N LEU A 205 -33.52 -26.71 8.70
CA LEU A 205 -32.38 -26.07 9.33
C LEU A 205 -31.73 -25.06 8.38
N PRO A 206 -31.42 -23.83 8.84
CA PRO A 206 -30.77 -22.85 7.97
C PRO A 206 -29.35 -23.31 7.60
N ILE A 207 -29.07 -23.37 6.31
CA ILE A 207 -27.73 -23.64 5.76
C ILE A 207 -26.99 -22.32 5.48
N SER A 208 -25.66 -22.40 5.33
CA SER A 208 -24.87 -21.21 5.00
C SER A 208 -25.06 -20.79 3.54
N CYS A 209 -25.29 -19.50 3.31
CA CYS A 209 -25.38 -18.95 1.96
C CYS A 209 -24.03 -19.10 1.23
N VAL A 210 -24.06 -19.66 0.01
CA VAL A 210 -22.87 -19.91 -0.83
C VAL A 210 -22.54 -18.75 -1.78
N GLU A 211 -23.44 -17.79 -1.92
CA GLU A 211 -23.29 -16.68 -2.86
C GLU A 211 -22.56 -15.46 -2.28
N CYS A 212 -22.39 -15.42 -0.96
CA CYS A 212 -21.81 -14.29 -0.25
C CYS A 212 -20.59 -14.70 0.57
N ASN A 213 -19.77 -13.71 0.89
CA ASN A 213 -18.63 -13.90 1.76
C ASN A 213 -19.06 -14.05 3.24
N GLU A 214 -18.07 -14.12 4.12
CA GLU A 214 -18.27 -14.33 5.55
C GLU A 214 -19.11 -13.25 6.25
N ASN A 215 -19.22 -12.06 5.66
CA ASN A 215 -19.98 -10.92 6.15
C ASN A 215 -21.36 -10.78 5.50
N GLY A 216 -21.80 -11.76 4.70
CA GLY A 216 -23.06 -11.65 3.98
C GLY A 216 -23.01 -10.64 2.82
N LEU A 217 -21.83 -10.38 2.28
CA LEU A 217 -21.60 -9.41 1.21
C LEU A 217 -21.26 -10.09 -0.12
N THR A 218 -21.65 -9.44 -1.22
CA THR A 218 -21.33 -9.81 -2.60
C THR A 218 -20.54 -8.69 -3.27
N LYS A 219 -19.67 -9.04 -4.22
CA LYS A 219 -18.94 -8.05 -5.02
C LYS A 219 -19.92 -7.22 -5.86
N CYS A 220 -19.68 -5.91 -5.95
CA CYS A 220 -20.54 -5.01 -6.70
C CYS A 220 -20.43 -5.27 -8.21
N GLN A 221 -21.51 -5.72 -8.84
CA GLN A 221 -21.54 -6.04 -10.28
C GLN A 221 -21.36 -4.83 -11.21
N VAL A 222 -21.29 -3.61 -10.67
CA VAL A 222 -21.15 -2.37 -11.45
C VAL A 222 -19.71 -1.89 -11.52
N CYS A 223 -18.90 -2.13 -10.48
CA CYS A 223 -17.57 -1.53 -10.36
C CYS A 223 -16.50 -2.47 -9.80
N PHE A 224 -16.84 -3.74 -9.53
CA PHE A 224 -15.85 -4.71 -9.07
C PHE A 224 -15.01 -5.20 -10.25
#